data_AF-A0A109GJV7-F1
#
_entry.id   AF-A0A109GJV7-F1
#
_cell.length_a   1.000
_cell.length_b   1.000
_cell.length_c   1.000
_cell.angle_alpha   90.00
_cell.angle_beta   90.00
_cell.angle_gamma   90.00
#
_symmetry.space_group_name_H-M   'P 1'
#
loop_
_entity.id
_entity.type
_entity.pdbx_description
1 polymer ?
#
loop_
_entity_poly.entity_id
_entity_poly.type
_entity_poly.pdbx_seq_one_letter_code
_entity_poly.pdbx_strand_id
1 'polypeptide(L)'
;MQVYCSNCSKEYDMQPQVAQLPNRIEKCFFICPHCKHEHVAAYVNDKIRKHQADIAKCHERINKKNISIEDEMKRLRNRMEGSK
;
A
#
# COMPACT_ATOMS: atom_id res chain seq x y z
N MET A 1 -0.85 2.08 11.65
CA MET A 1 0.51 2.33 11.09
C MET A 1 1.12 3.43 11.93
N GLN A 2 2.30 3.22 12.52
CA GLN A 2 2.97 4.29 13.26
C GLN A 2 3.48 5.36 12.28
N VAL A 3 3.16 6.62 12.57
CA VAL A 3 3.63 7.78 11.80
C VAL A 3 4.19 8.84 12.74
N TYR A 4 5.11 9.63 12.21
CA TYR A 4 5.67 10.78 12.88
C TYR A 4 4.92 12.05 12.47
N CYS A 5 4.42 12.83 13.43
CA CYS A 5 3.77 14.12 13.15
C CYS A 5 4.81 15.16 12.71
N SER A 6 4.73 15.66 11.48
CA SER A 6 5.63 16.73 11.01
C SER A 6 5.41 18.07 11.73
N ASN A 7 4.27 18.26 12.40
CA ASN A 7 3.94 19.51 13.09
C ASN A 7 4.38 19.53 14.56
N CYS A 8 4.15 18.44 15.30
CA CYS A 8 4.47 18.38 16.74
C CYS A 8 5.51 17.34 17.11
N SER A 9 6.12 16.68 16.12
CA SER A 9 7.25 15.77 16.28
C SER A 9 7.00 14.56 17.18
N LYS A 10 5.72 14.19 17.38
CA LYS A 10 5.32 13.02 18.16
C LYS A 10 4.90 11.90 17.25
N GLU A 11 5.26 10.69 17.62
CA GLU A 11 4.78 9.47 16.98
C GLU A 11 3.39 9.11 17.49
N TYR A 12 2.57 8.55 16.61
CA TYR A 12 1.24 8.06 16.95
C TYR A 12 0.79 7.00 15.96
N ASP A 13 -0.20 6.20 16.36
CA ASP A 13 -0.85 5.28 15.44
C ASP A 13 -1.84 6.05 14.55
N MET A 14 -1.54 6.11 13.26
CA MET A 14 -2.31 6.82 12.27
C MET A 14 -3.64 6.13 12.01
N GLN A 15 -4.73 6.91 12.13
CA GLN A 15 -6.07 6.51 11.74
C GLN A 15 -6.47 7.29 10.47
N PRO A 16 -6.42 6.67 9.28
CA PRO A 16 -6.76 7.33 8.03
C PRO A 16 -8.27 7.62 7.96
N GLN A 17 -8.61 8.75 7.36
CA GLN A 17 -9.97 9.24 7.17
C GLN A 17 -10.16 9.66 5.72
N VAL A 18 -11.42 9.59 5.26
CA VAL A 18 -11.80 9.99 3.91
C VAL A 18 -12.99 10.93 4.00
N ALA A 19 -12.87 12.11 3.39
CA ALA A 19 -13.98 13.04 3.22
C ALA A 19 -14.34 13.14 1.73
N GLN A 20 -15.63 13.10 1.44
CA GLN A 20 -16.16 13.35 0.10
C GLN A 20 -16.26 14.87 -0.12
N LEU A 21 -15.64 15.35 -1.19
CA LEU A 21 -15.67 16.73 -1.65
C LEU A 21 -16.50 16.85 -2.93
N PRO A 22 -16.90 18.07 -3.33
CA PRO A 22 -17.58 18.30 -4.61
C PRO A 22 -16.79 17.74 -5.80
N ASN A 23 -17.49 17.50 -6.91
CA ASN A 23 -16.93 16.98 -8.16
C ASN A 23 -16.32 15.56 -8.04
N ARG A 24 -16.86 14.73 -7.14
CA ARG A 24 -16.42 13.33 -6.92
C ARG A 24 -14.92 13.24 -6.57
N ILE A 25 -14.48 14.15 -5.72
CA ILE A 25 -13.12 14.16 -5.19
C ILE A 25 -13.18 13.61 -3.78
N GLU A 26 -12.30 12.69 -3.44
CA GLU A 26 -12.09 12.22 -2.09
C GLU A 26 -10.81 12.86 -1.52
N LYS A 27 -10.90 13.43 -0.32
CA LYS A 27 -9.73 13.84 0.47
C LYS A 27 -9.39 12.72 1.44
N CYS A 28 -8.25 12.07 1.26
CA CYS A 28 -7.69 11.13 2.22
C CYS A 28 -6.76 11.89 3.16
N PHE A 29 -7.01 11.84 4.46
CA PHE A 29 -6.27 12.60 5.47
C PHE A 29 -6.22 11.85 6.79
N PHE A 30 -5.48 12.39 7.75
CA PHE A 30 -5.43 11.89 9.12
C PHE A 30 -5.14 13.06 10.06
N ILE A 31 -5.59 12.94 11.31
CA ILE A 31 -5.47 14.01 12.30
C ILE A 31 -4.52 13.55 13.40
N CYS A 32 -3.48 14.34 13.68
CA CYS A 32 -2.60 14.06 14.80
C CYS A 32 -3.39 14.18 16.13
N PRO A 33 -3.43 13.14 16.98
CA PRO A 33 -4.21 13.18 18.21
C PRO A 33 -3.64 14.18 19.23
N HIS A 34 -2.35 14.53 19.12
CA HIS A 34 -1.65 15.40 20.06
C HIS A 34 -1.82 16.89 19.78
N CYS A 35 -1.71 17.31 18.52
CA CYS A 35 -1.76 18.73 18.13
C CYS A 35 -2.97 19.10 17.26
N LYS A 36 -3.80 18.11 16.91
CA LYS A 36 -4.98 18.26 16.05
C LYS A 36 -4.71 18.76 14.63
N HIS A 37 -3.44 18.80 14.23
CA HIS A 37 -3.07 19.14 12.86
C HIS A 37 -3.61 18.08 11.90
N GLU A 38 -4.27 18.54 10.84
CA GLU A 38 -4.75 17.70 9.75
C GLU A 38 -3.63 17.51 8.73
N HIS A 39 -3.26 16.25 8.47
CA HIS A 39 -2.32 15.90 7.42
C HIS A 39 -3.09 15.30 6.24
N VAL A 40 -3.07 15.99 5.10
CA VAL A 40 -3.67 15.49 3.86
C VAL A 40 -2.69 14.55 3.18
N ALA A 41 -3.10 13.30 2.95
CA ALA A 41 -2.29 12.30 2.28
C ALA A 41 -2.46 12.35 0.76
N ALA A 42 -3.70 12.51 0.29
CA ALA A 42 -4.00 12.57 -1.14
C ALA A 42 -5.37 13.18 -1.42
N TYR A 43 -5.51 13.73 -2.62
CA TYR A 43 -6.81 13.93 -3.27
C TYR A 43 -6.93 12.94 -4.41
N VAL A 44 -8.05 12.24 -4.48
CA VAL A 44 -8.28 11.19 -5.48
C VAL A 44 -9.66 11.30 -6.10
N ASN A 45 -9.81 10.79 -7.30
CA ASN A 45 -11.08 10.69 -8.01
C ASN A 45 -11.19 9.32 -8.71
N ASP A 46 -12.31 9.08 -9.39
CA ASP A 46 -12.60 7.82 -10.08
C ASP A 46 -11.48 7.41 -11.06
N LYS A 47 -10.86 8.36 -11.77
CA LYS A 47 -9.77 8.07 -12.71
C LYS A 47 -8.52 7.59 -11.97
N ILE A 48 -8.14 8.26 -10.88
CA ILE A 48 -6.98 7.86 -10.06
C ILE A 48 -7.24 6.49 -9.42
N ARG A 49 -8.44 6.26 -8.88
CA ARG A 49 -8.83 4.98 -8.29
C ARG A 49 -8.76 3.83 -9.31
N LYS A 50 -9.18 4.08 -10.55
CA LYS A 50 -9.06 3.10 -11.64
C LYS A 50 -7.60 2.72 -11.90
N HIS A 51 -6.70 3.70 -12.01
CA HIS A 51 -5.28 3.43 -12.22
C HIS A 51 -4.66 2.66 -11.04
N GLN A 52 -4.99 3.02 -9.80
CA GLN A 52 -4.55 2.30 -8.61
C GLN A 52 -5.01 0.83 -8.62
N ALA A 53 -6.25 0.57 -9.04
CA ALA A 53 -6.79 -0.79 -9.17
C ALA A 53 -6.07 -1.60 -10.26
N ASP A 54 -5.74 -0.98 -11.39
CA ASP A 54 -5.02 -1.64 -12.48
C ASP A 54 -3.57 -1.99 -12.06
N ILE A 55 -2.90 -1.11 -11.31
CA ILE A 55 -1.59 -1.39 -10.71
C ILE A 55 -1.68 -2.58 -9.75
N ALA A 56 -2.68 -2.61 -8.87
CA ALA A 56 -2.86 -3.71 -7.92
C ALA A 56 -3.02 -5.07 -8.62
N LYS A 57 -3.79 -5.12 -9.71
CA LYS A 57 -3.92 -6.34 -10.55
C LYS A 57 -2.60 -6.76 -11.17
N CYS A 58 -1.78 -5.80 -11.63
CA CYS A 58 -0.47 -6.11 -12.18
C CYS A 58 0.46 -6.69 -11.11
N HIS A 59 0.49 -6.11 -9.90
CA HIS A 59 1.25 -6.66 -8.78
C HIS A 59 0.81 -8.08 -8.40
N GLU A 60 -0.50 -8.36 -8.38
CA GLU A 60 -1.00 -9.71 -8.10
C GLU A 60 -0.49 -10.73 -9.14
N ARG A 61 -0.49 -10.37 -10.43
CA ARG A 61 0.02 -11.22 -11.51
C ARG A 61 1.51 -11.47 -11.38
N ILE A 62 2.29 -10.45 -11.04
CA ILE A 62 3.74 -10.57 -10.79
C ILE A 62 3.98 -11.51 -9.61
N ASN A 63 3.26 -11.33 -8.50
CA ASN A 63 3.42 -12.17 -7.32
C ASN A 63 3.14 -13.65 -7.60
N LYS A 64 2.09 -13.97 -8.37
CA LYS A 64 1.81 -15.36 -8.80
C LYS A 64 2.96 -15.96 -9.61
N LYS A 65 3.61 -15.17 -10.47
CA LYS A 65 4.78 -15.61 -11.23
C LYS A 65 5.99 -15.82 -10.33
N ASN A 66 6.22 -14.95 -9.34
CA ASN A 66 7.30 -15.14 -8.36
C ASN A 66 7.15 -16.45 -7.58
N ILE A 67 5.93 -16.77 -7.10
CA ILE A 67 5.65 -18.06 -6.44
C ILE A 67 5.98 -19.24 -7.36
N SER A 68 5.56 -19.16 -8.64
CA SER A 68 5.87 -20.22 -9.62
C SER A 68 7.39 -20.37 -9.86
N ILE A 69 8.13 -19.25 -9.85
CA ILE A 69 9.59 -19.24 -9.97
C ILE A 69 10.23 -19.90 -8.75
N GLU A 70 9.79 -19.56 -7.54
CA GLU A 70 10.28 -20.15 -6.29
C GLU A 70 10.05 -21.67 -6.26
N ASP A 71 8.87 -22.13 -6.66
CA ASP A 71 8.54 -23.56 -6.76
C ASP A 71 9.47 -24.28 -7.74
N GLU A 72 9.74 -23.69 -8.90
CA GLU A 72 10.64 -24.28 -9.89
C GLU A 72 12.09 -24.30 -9.40
N MET A 73 12.56 -23.23 -8.76
CA MET A 73 13.89 -23.20 -8.13
C MET A 73 14.05 -24.33 -7.10
N LYS A 74 13.02 -24.57 -6.28
CA LYS A 74 13.01 -25.66 -5.29
C LYS A 74 13.09 -27.04 -5.97
N ARG A 75 12.32 -27.26 -7.04
CA ARG A 75 12.38 -28.52 -7.82
C ARG A 75 13.76 -28.75 -8.41
N LEU A 76 14.35 -27.72 -9.01
CA LEU A 76 15.69 -27.79 -9.60
C LEU A 76 16.73 -28.12 -8.53
N ARG A 77 16.68 -27.45 -7.37
CA ARG A 77 17.57 -27.74 -6.24
C ARG A 77 17.49 -29.20 -5.82
N ASN A 78 16.29 -29.72 -5.58
CA ASN A 78 16.10 -31.11 -5.17
C ASN A 78 16.66 -32.11 -6.18
N ARG A 79 16.53 -31.83 -7.49
CA ARG A 79 17.09 -32.68 -8.55
C ARG A 79 18.63 -32.67 -8.55
N MET A 80 19.24 -31.51 -8.35
CA MET A 80 20.70 -31.35 -8.35
C MET A 80 21.35 -31.89 -7.07
N GLU A 81 20.72 -31.68 -5.92
CA GLU A 81 21.26 -32.07 -4.60
C GLU A 81 20.86 -33.51 -4.21
N GLY A 82 19.72 -34.03 -4.69
CA GLY A 82 19.24 -35.39 -4.44
C GLY A 82 19.81 -36.48 -5.35
N SER A 83 20.86 -36.18 -6.13
CA SER A 83 21.60 -37.15 -6.96
C SER A 83 22.87 -37.68 -6.26
N LYS A 84 22.86 -37.80 -4.93
CA LYS A 84 23.89 -38.52 -4.15
C LYS A 84 23.29 -39.74 -3.46
#